data_AF-A0A9K3LMW7-F1
#
_entry.id   AF-A0A9K3LMW7-F1
#
_cell.length_a   1.000
_cell.length_b   1.000
_cell.length_c   1.000
_cell.angle_alpha   90.00
_cell.angle_beta   90.00
_cell.angle_gamma   90.00
#
_symmetry.space_group_name_H-M   'P 1'
#
loop_
_entity.id
_entity.type
_entity.pdbx_description
1 polymer ?
#
loop_
_entity_poly.entity_id
_entity_poly.type
_entity_poly.pdbx_seq_one_letter_code
_entity_poly.pdbx_strand_id
1 'polypeptide(L)'
;MVLSVRKTVRFSLEESVWEYSSTCIAAEEVWWQTCEYDQIRQDALTSVRVARKRGLDALIKSNYGCTDDKTQSDLNIWSKCKDSLRGLERFVCEEYGVQRLQHRKKIIEAVIYAQAKMADGKRTNRSAANIIRTVSSTLSQNATQFARMLAIADSAAVSDREMMVRVRSNGTMSNQPAKPPTGKSPITARKHQRNNGPSSLPPRHPGSVRCRIRVSPSA
;
A
#
# COMPACT_ATOMS: atom_id res chain seq x y z
N MET A 1 -31.69 27.68 -39.96
CA MET A 1 -31.02 26.42 -40.38
C MET A 1 -30.00 26.05 -39.32
N VAL A 2 -30.21 24.94 -38.59
CA VAL A 2 -29.29 24.50 -37.53
C VAL A 2 -28.48 23.32 -38.06
N LEU A 3 -27.19 23.51 -38.24
CA LEU A 3 -26.25 22.47 -38.68
C LEU A 3 -25.94 21.54 -37.49
N SER A 4 -26.53 20.35 -37.51
CA SER A 4 -26.24 19.28 -36.55
C SER A 4 -24.92 18.61 -36.92
N VAL A 5 -23.85 18.90 -36.17
CA VAL A 5 -22.57 18.20 -36.29
C VAL A 5 -22.70 16.78 -35.72
N ARG A 6 -22.79 15.78 -36.59
CA ARG A 6 -22.66 14.36 -36.21
C ARG A 6 -21.18 14.03 -35.98
N LYS A 7 -20.80 13.77 -34.73
CA LYS A 7 -19.50 13.17 -34.40
C LYS A 7 -19.58 11.67 -34.63
N THR A 8 -18.91 11.20 -35.68
CA THR A 8 -18.74 9.78 -35.98
C THR A 8 -17.59 9.22 -35.14
N VAL A 9 -17.92 8.43 -34.12
CA VAL A 9 -16.91 7.68 -33.35
C VAL A 9 -16.56 6.43 -34.17
N ARG A 10 -15.38 6.43 -34.80
CA ARG A 10 -14.80 5.22 -35.38
C ARG A 10 -14.32 4.33 -34.24
N PHE A 11 -14.98 3.20 -34.03
CA PHE A 11 -14.47 2.13 -33.19
C PHE A 11 -13.53 1.28 -34.02
N SER A 12 -12.22 1.38 -33.78
CA SER A 12 -11.28 0.33 -34.16
C SER A 12 -11.54 -0.87 -33.25
N LEU A 13 -12.29 -1.84 -33.74
CA LEU A 13 -12.30 -3.18 -33.18
C LEU A 13 -10.91 -3.79 -33.46
N GLU A 14 -9.99 -3.64 -32.52
CA GLU A 14 -9.04 -4.72 -32.30
C GLU A 14 -9.84 -5.84 -31.63
N GLU A 15 -10.26 -6.81 -32.44
CA GLU A 15 -10.80 -8.09 -31.97
C GLU A 15 -9.68 -8.86 -31.26
N SER A 16 -9.36 -8.47 -30.04
CA SER A 16 -8.72 -9.40 -29.11
C SER A 16 -9.82 -10.40 -28.70
N VAL A 17 -9.90 -11.51 -29.44
CA VAL A 17 -10.58 -12.72 -28.96
C VAL A 17 -9.83 -13.16 -27.72
N TRP A 18 -10.35 -12.80 -26.55
CA TRP A 18 -9.88 -13.37 -25.29
C TRP A 18 -10.40 -14.79 -25.24
N GLU A 19 -9.61 -15.73 -25.76
CA GLU A 19 -9.79 -17.15 -25.47
C GLU A 19 -9.57 -17.31 -23.96
N TYR A 20 -10.66 -17.42 -23.22
CA TYR A 20 -10.61 -17.80 -21.81
C TYR A 20 -10.15 -19.26 -21.77
N SER A 21 -8.84 -19.48 -21.79
CA SER A 21 -8.28 -20.77 -21.43
C SER A 21 -8.64 -21.01 -19.97
N SER A 22 -9.64 -21.87 -19.73
CA SER A 22 -9.97 -22.42 -18.42
C SER A 22 -8.90 -23.41 -17.93
N THR A 23 -7.66 -23.28 -18.39
CA THR A 23 -6.49 -23.69 -17.61
C THR A 23 -6.30 -22.67 -16.49
N CYS A 24 -7.30 -22.60 -15.60
CA CYS A 24 -7.06 -22.13 -14.27
C CYS A 24 -5.90 -23.01 -13.78
N ILE A 25 -4.75 -22.41 -13.51
CA ILE A 25 -3.91 -22.97 -12.47
C ILE A 25 -4.83 -22.90 -11.26
N ALA A 26 -5.53 -24.00 -10.98
CA ALA A 26 -6.17 -24.21 -9.71
C ALA A 26 -5.00 -24.05 -8.74
N ALA A 27 -4.88 -22.87 -8.15
CA ALA A 27 -4.05 -22.70 -6.98
C ALA A 27 -4.47 -23.85 -6.08
N GLU A 28 -3.52 -24.74 -5.74
CA GLU A 28 -3.76 -25.82 -4.79
C GLU A 28 -4.64 -25.25 -3.69
N GLU A 29 -5.79 -25.87 -3.46
CA GLU A 29 -6.75 -25.37 -2.50
C GLU A 29 -6.04 -25.39 -1.15
N VAL A 30 -5.52 -24.23 -0.72
CA VAL A 30 -4.72 -24.12 0.49
C VAL A 30 -5.70 -24.19 1.66
N TRP A 31 -5.91 -25.39 2.15
CA TRP A 31 -6.66 -25.66 3.37
C TRP A 31 -5.74 -25.38 4.56
N TRP A 32 -5.99 -24.27 5.26
CA TRP A 32 -5.28 -23.95 6.49
C TRP A 32 -5.81 -24.82 7.64
N GLN A 33 -4.91 -25.34 8.47
CA GLN A 33 -5.34 -25.88 9.76
C GLN A 33 -5.88 -24.73 10.63
N THR A 34 -6.86 -25.02 11.49
CA THR A 34 -7.49 -24.01 12.36
C THR A 34 -6.44 -23.22 13.17
N CYS A 35 -5.41 -23.91 13.68
CA CYS A 35 -4.32 -23.28 14.43
C CYS A 35 -3.47 -22.32 13.57
N GLU A 36 -3.20 -22.66 12.31
CA GLU A 36 -2.46 -21.79 11.38
C GLU A 36 -3.28 -20.56 11.03
N TYR A 37 -4.58 -20.74 10.78
CA TYR A 37 -5.49 -19.64 10.51
C TYR A 37 -5.56 -18.66 11.70
N ASP A 38 -5.66 -19.18 12.91
CA ASP A 38 -5.68 -18.36 14.12
C ASP A 38 -4.36 -17.61 14.31
N GLN A 39 -3.22 -18.24 14.04
CA GLN A 39 -1.92 -17.59 14.09
C GLN A 39 -1.83 -16.45 13.08
N ILE A 40 -2.18 -16.69 11.80
CA ILE A 40 -2.21 -15.67 10.74
C ILE A 40 -3.10 -14.51 11.15
N ARG A 41 -4.27 -14.80 11.74
CA ARG A 41 -5.19 -13.77 12.22
C ARG A 41 -4.58 -12.94 13.35
N GLN A 42 -3.91 -13.56 14.31
CA GLN A 42 -3.25 -12.83 15.40
C GLN A 42 -2.09 -11.96 14.88
N ASP A 43 -1.33 -12.45 13.91
CA ASP A 43 -0.24 -11.71 13.29
C ASP A 43 -0.76 -10.50 12.51
N ALA A 44 -1.87 -10.66 11.79
CA ALA A 44 -2.55 -9.56 11.11
C ALA A 44 -3.06 -8.50 12.12
N LEU A 45 -3.69 -8.93 13.22
CA LEU A 45 -4.15 -8.01 14.27
C LEU A 45 -3.00 -7.27 14.95
N THR A 46 -1.86 -7.93 15.12
CA THR A 46 -0.65 -7.33 15.68
C THR A 46 -0.07 -6.30 14.73
N SER A 47 0.03 -6.64 13.44
CA SER A 47 0.48 -5.73 12.38
C SER A 47 -0.41 -4.48 12.31
N VAL A 48 -1.74 -4.67 12.35
CA VAL A 48 -2.70 -3.55 12.38
C VAL A 48 -2.49 -2.64 13.59
N ARG A 49 -2.29 -3.21 14.78
CA ARG A 49 -2.00 -2.44 16.00
C ARG A 49 -0.71 -1.64 15.89
N VAL A 50 0.34 -2.23 15.34
CA VAL A 50 1.64 -1.57 15.13
C VAL A 50 1.52 -0.46 14.07
N ALA A 51 0.84 -0.71 12.96
CA ALA A 51 0.60 0.27 11.89
C ALA A 51 -0.14 1.50 12.41
N ARG A 52 -1.20 1.30 13.22
CA ARG A 52 -1.93 2.40 13.88
C ARG A 52 -1.04 3.19 14.84
N LYS A 53 -0.22 2.52 15.65
CA LYS A 53 0.73 3.20 16.56
C LYS A 53 1.75 4.07 15.81
N ARG A 54 2.07 3.73 14.57
CA ARG A 54 2.96 4.52 13.69
C ARG A 54 2.22 5.63 12.92
N GLY A 55 0.92 5.80 13.12
CA GLY A 55 0.11 6.83 12.46
C GLY A 55 -0.17 6.55 11.00
N LEU A 56 -0.05 5.30 10.55
CA LEU A 56 -0.25 4.96 9.14
C LEU A 56 -1.75 5.04 8.73
N ASP A 57 -2.67 4.99 9.69
CA ASP A 57 -4.11 5.17 9.48
C ASP A 57 -4.45 6.56 8.91
N ALA A 58 -3.73 7.60 9.31
CA ALA A 58 -3.89 8.95 8.77
C ALA A 58 -3.50 9.04 7.29
N LEU A 59 -2.48 8.28 6.86
CA LEU A 59 -2.08 8.19 5.46
C LEU A 59 -3.21 7.56 4.62
N ILE A 60 -3.79 6.46 5.07
CA ILE A 60 -4.90 5.83 4.32
C ILE A 60 -6.14 6.72 4.29
N LYS A 61 -6.47 7.34 5.42
CA LYS A 61 -7.65 8.21 5.55
C LYS A 61 -7.61 9.40 4.59
N SER A 62 -6.45 10.05 4.43
CA SER A 62 -6.30 11.24 3.59
C SER A 62 -6.22 10.93 2.09
N ASN A 63 -5.88 9.69 1.71
CA ASN A 63 -5.56 9.33 0.35
C ASN A 63 -6.66 8.53 -0.39
N TYR A 64 -7.67 8.03 0.32
CA TYR A 64 -8.72 7.26 -0.34
C TYR A 64 -9.56 8.15 -1.29
N GLY A 65 -9.70 7.68 -2.54
CA GLY A 65 -10.43 8.42 -3.59
C GLY A 65 -9.61 9.52 -4.28
N CYS A 66 -8.37 9.75 -3.84
CA CYS A 66 -7.44 10.66 -4.50
C CYS A 66 -6.59 9.91 -5.55
N THR A 67 -6.13 10.62 -6.58
CA THR A 67 -5.36 10.06 -7.71
C THR A 67 -4.14 10.89 -8.08
N ASP A 68 -3.71 11.77 -7.20
CA ASP A 68 -2.59 12.68 -7.38
C ASP A 68 -1.25 12.04 -6.98
N ASP A 69 -0.16 12.67 -7.42
CA ASP A 69 1.21 12.18 -7.18
C ASP A 69 1.55 12.12 -5.69
N LYS A 70 0.99 13.03 -4.88
CA LYS A 70 1.13 13.01 -3.42
C LYS A 70 0.52 11.72 -2.85
N THR A 71 -0.66 11.33 -3.30
CA THR A 71 -1.28 10.05 -2.91
C THR A 71 -0.37 8.88 -3.26
N GLN A 72 0.21 8.85 -4.48
CA GLN A 72 1.13 7.77 -4.86
C GLN A 72 2.38 7.75 -3.96
N SER A 73 2.94 8.92 -3.64
CA SER A 73 4.09 9.04 -2.73
C SER A 73 3.77 8.51 -1.33
N ASP A 74 2.61 8.88 -0.78
CA ASP A 74 2.17 8.40 0.54
C ASP A 74 1.93 6.88 0.54
N LEU A 75 1.37 6.34 -0.55
CA LEU A 75 1.22 4.89 -0.72
C LEU A 75 2.57 4.17 -0.86
N ASN A 76 3.56 4.78 -1.50
CA ASN A 76 4.92 4.23 -1.55
C ASN A 76 5.55 4.14 -0.15
N ILE A 77 5.29 5.13 0.73
CA ILE A 77 5.72 5.09 2.14
C ILE A 77 4.99 3.96 2.88
N TRP A 78 3.69 3.83 2.64
CA TRP A 78 2.87 2.77 3.21
C TRP A 78 3.39 1.39 2.82
N SER A 79 3.61 1.09 1.55
CA SER A 79 4.06 -0.25 1.10
C SER A 79 5.48 -0.62 1.55
N LYS A 80 6.31 0.37 1.93
CA LYS A 80 7.65 0.12 2.51
C LYS A 80 7.62 -0.30 3.98
N CYS A 81 6.52 -0.05 4.68
CA CYS A 81 6.40 -0.43 6.08
C CYS A 81 6.07 -1.94 6.19
N LYS A 82 6.76 -2.65 7.10
CA LYS A 82 6.58 -4.11 7.25
C LYS A 82 5.20 -4.51 7.77
N ASP A 83 4.55 -3.61 8.51
CA ASP A 83 3.30 -3.85 9.22
C ASP A 83 2.05 -3.41 8.42
N SER A 84 2.24 -3.00 7.16
CA SER A 84 1.23 -2.42 6.27
C SER A 84 1.06 -3.28 5.02
N LEU A 85 0.66 -4.52 5.25
CA LEU A 85 0.37 -5.47 4.18
C LEU A 85 -0.90 -5.09 3.41
N ARG A 86 -0.91 -5.43 2.12
CA ARG A 86 -2.08 -5.26 1.26
C ARG A 86 -3.30 -5.98 1.85
N GLY A 87 -4.43 -5.30 1.87
CA GLY A 87 -5.68 -5.79 2.43
C GLY A 87 -5.88 -5.51 3.92
N LEU A 88 -4.83 -5.07 4.65
CA LEU A 88 -4.94 -4.65 6.05
C LEU A 88 -5.38 -3.20 6.21
N GLU A 89 -5.42 -2.40 5.13
CA GLU A 89 -5.71 -0.97 5.19
C GLU A 89 -7.09 -0.71 5.80
N ARG A 90 -8.08 -1.57 5.49
CA ARG A 90 -9.45 -1.51 6.05
C ARG A 90 -9.51 -1.74 7.55
N PHE A 91 -8.53 -2.44 8.10
CA PHE A 91 -8.43 -2.70 9.53
C PHE A 91 -7.54 -1.67 10.21
N VAL A 92 -6.54 -1.12 9.53
CA VAL A 92 -5.73 -0.02 10.06
C VAL A 92 -6.56 1.25 10.17
N CYS A 93 -7.27 1.62 9.11
CA CYS A 93 -8.19 2.77 9.08
C CYS A 93 -9.64 2.27 9.01
N GLU A 94 -10.34 2.31 10.15
CA GLU A 94 -11.73 1.85 10.25
C GLU A 94 -12.69 2.65 9.37
N GLU A 95 -12.50 3.97 9.30
CA GLU A 95 -13.29 4.86 8.45
C GLU A 95 -13.18 4.49 6.97
N TYR A 96 -11.95 4.25 6.48
CA TYR A 96 -11.73 3.73 5.13
C TYR A 96 -12.40 2.37 4.93
N GLY A 97 -12.31 1.48 5.93
CA GLY A 97 -13.00 0.18 5.90
C GLY A 97 -14.51 0.32 5.73
N VAL A 98 -15.14 1.21 6.49
CA VAL A 98 -16.57 1.52 6.41
C VAL A 98 -16.93 2.13 5.05
N GLN A 99 -16.18 3.13 4.58
CA GLN A 99 -16.40 3.76 3.28
C GLN A 99 -16.33 2.75 2.14
N ARG A 100 -15.31 1.88 2.13
CA ARG A 100 -15.14 0.83 1.12
C ARG A 100 -16.29 -0.17 1.14
N LEU A 101 -16.78 -0.54 2.33
CA LEU A 101 -17.92 -1.44 2.48
C LEU A 101 -19.21 -0.79 1.95
N GLN A 102 -19.47 0.47 2.30
CA GLN A 102 -20.60 1.24 1.80
C GLN A 102 -20.56 1.39 0.28
N HIS A 103 -19.38 1.68 -0.28
CA HIS A 103 -19.19 1.80 -1.72
C HIS A 103 -19.49 0.48 -2.43
N ARG A 104 -18.97 -0.64 -1.92
CA ARG A 104 -19.29 -1.99 -2.42
C ARG A 104 -20.80 -2.26 -2.39
N LYS A 105 -21.46 -1.94 -1.28
CA LYS A 105 -22.92 -2.12 -1.13
C LYS A 105 -23.68 -1.33 -2.20
N LYS A 106 -23.35 -0.04 -2.39
CA LYS A 106 -23.95 0.81 -3.44
C LYS A 106 -23.75 0.25 -4.85
N ILE A 107 -22.56 -0.26 -5.16
CA ILE A 107 -22.28 -0.88 -6.47
C ILE A 107 -23.18 -2.10 -6.68
N ILE A 108 -23.29 -2.98 -5.68
CA ILE A 108 -24.13 -4.18 -5.75
C ILE A 108 -25.60 -3.80 -5.94
N GLU A 109 -26.11 -2.86 -5.13
CA GLU A 109 -27.48 -2.35 -5.24
C GLU A 109 -27.77 -1.75 -6.62
N ALA A 110 -26.85 -0.95 -7.16
CA ALA A 110 -26.99 -0.36 -8.48
C ALA A 110 -27.01 -1.41 -9.60
N VAL A 111 -26.19 -2.46 -9.48
CA VAL A 111 -26.18 -3.57 -10.44
C VAL A 111 -27.49 -4.35 -10.37
N ILE A 112 -27.98 -4.68 -9.17
CA ILE A 112 -29.28 -5.38 -8.98
C ILE A 112 -30.42 -4.54 -9.55
N TYR A 113 -30.42 -3.23 -9.27
CA TYR A 113 -31.42 -2.31 -9.81
C TYR A 113 -31.39 -2.26 -11.34
N ALA A 114 -30.19 -2.17 -11.94
CA ALA A 114 -30.04 -2.20 -13.39
C ALA A 114 -30.54 -3.52 -13.98
N GLN A 115 -30.24 -4.66 -13.34
CA GLN A 115 -30.75 -5.97 -13.74
C GLN A 115 -32.27 -6.03 -13.71
N ALA A 116 -32.91 -5.58 -12.62
CA ALA A 116 -34.36 -5.54 -12.49
C ALA A 116 -35.00 -4.68 -13.59
N LYS A 117 -34.49 -3.46 -13.83
CA LYS A 117 -35.00 -2.57 -14.88
C LYS A 117 -34.87 -3.14 -16.29
N MET A 118 -33.87 -3.99 -16.54
CA MET A 118 -33.69 -4.64 -17.83
C MET A 118 -34.59 -5.85 -18.02
N ALA A 119 -34.92 -6.56 -16.94
CA ALA A 119 -35.89 -7.65 -16.97
C ALA A 119 -37.28 -7.13 -17.38
N ASP A 120 -37.68 -5.95 -16.86
CA ASP A 120 -38.95 -5.30 -17.21
C ASP A 120 -39.00 -4.83 -18.68
N GLY A 121 -37.84 -4.51 -19.27
CA GLY A 121 -37.72 -3.82 -20.55
C GLY A 121 -37.51 -4.69 -21.79
N LYS A 122 -37.61 -6.04 -21.70
CA LYS A 122 -37.34 -7.01 -22.79
C LYS A 122 -36.08 -6.67 -23.63
N ARG A 123 -34.97 -6.35 -22.99
CA ARG A 123 -33.71 -6.00 -23.69
C ARG A 123 -32.96 -7.26 -24.15
N THR A 124 -32.17 -7.13 -25.22
CA THR A 124 -31.28 -8.20 -25.68
C THR A 124 -30.13 -8.42 -24.68
N ASN A 125 -29.72 -9.69 -24.51
CA ASN A 125 -28.67 -10.09 -23.55
C ASN A 125 -27.36 -9.31 -23.71
N ARG A 126 -26.94 -9.01 -24.96
CA ARG A 126 -25.71 -8.26 -25.25
C ARG A 126 -25.79 -6.78 -24.82
N SER A 127 -26.94 -6.15 -25.00
CA SER A 127 -27.17 -4.78 -24.54
C SER A 127 -27.19 -4.70 -23.01
N ALA A 128 -27.82 -5.68 -22.36
CA ALA A 128 -27.89 -5.77 -20.91
C ALA A 128 -26.51 -5.95 -20.25
N ALA A 129 -25.67 -6.82 -20.79
CA ALA A 129 -24.31 -7.03 -20.31
C ALA A 129 -23.45 -5.76 -20.38
N ASN A 130 -23.55 -4.99 -21.48
CA ASN A 130 -22.83 -3.74 -21.65
C ASN A 130 -23.26 -2.67 -20.62
N ILE A 131 -24.56 -2.60 -20.31
CA ILE A 131 -25.09 -1.67 -19.31
C ILE A 131 -24.58 -2.05 -17.91
N ILE A 132 -24.66 -3.32 -17.52
CA ILE A 132 -24.15 -3.78 -16.22
C ILE A 132 -22.66 -3.48 -16.10
N ARG A 133 -21.88 -3.77 -17.15
CA ARG A 133 -20.44 -3.47 -17.19
C ARG A 133 -20.19 -1.99 -16.98
N THR A 134 -20.93 -1.13 -17.66
CA THR A 134 -20.78 0.34 -17.56
C THR A 134 -21.14 0.85 -16.16
N VAL A 135 -22.24 0.38 -15.58
CA VAL A 135 -22.65 0.75 -14.21
C VAL A 135 -21.58 0.31 -13.20
N SER A 136 -21.14 -0.95 -13.30
CA SER A 136 -20.11 -1.50 -12.41
C SER A 136 -18.78 -0.76 -12.55
N SER A 137 -18.29 -0.51 -13.77
CA SER A 137 -17.00 0.16 -13.99
C SER A 137 -17.02 1.61 -13.54
N THR A 138 -18.11 2.33 -13.81
CA THR A 138 -18.25 3.74 -13.44
C THR A 138 -18.27 3.87 -11.92
N LEU A 139 -19.08 3.05 -11.24
CA LEU A 139 -19.19 3.13 -9.79
C LEU A 139 -17.95 2.60 -9.07
N SER A 140 -17.23 1.61 -9.62
CA SER A 140 -16.02 1.06 -9.00
C SER A 140 -14.71 1.79 -9.35
N GLN A 141 -14.77 2.87 -10.13
CA GLN A 141 -13.60 3.57 -10.67
C GLN A 141 -12.60 3.98 -9.58
N ASN A 142 -13.04 4.69 -8.54
CA ASN A 142 -12.16 5.17 -7.48
C ASN A 142 -11.49 4.02 -6.72
N ALA A 143 -12.26 2.97 -6.39
CA ALA A 143 -11.73 1.79 -5.71
C ALA A 143 -10.71 1.03 -6.60
N THR A 144 -10.95 0.99 -7.91
CA THR A 144 -10.06 0.36 -8.89
C THR A 144 -8.77 1.16 -9.05
N GLN A 145 -8.86 2.49 -9.15
CA GLN A 145 -7.70 3.38 -9.25
C GLN A 145 -6.85 3.29 -8.00
N PHE A 146 -7.45 3.39 -6.81
CA PHE A 146 -6.72 3.24 -5.55
C PHE A 146 -6.02 1.87 -5.45
N ALA A 147 -6.70 0.79 -5.82
CA ALA A 147 -6.12 -0.55 -5.82
C ALA A 147 -4.95 -0.70 -6.81
N ARG A 148 -4.97 0.02 -7.93
CA ARG A 148 -3.85 0.07 -8.90
C ARG A 148 -2.68 0.86 -8.35
N MET A 149 -2.91 2.05 -7.77
CA MET A 149 -1.86 2.86 -7.15
C MET A 149 -1.15 2.11 -6.03
N LEU A 150 -1.90 1.37 -5.22
CA LEU A 150 -1.34 0.51 -4.18
C LEU A 150 -0.52 -0.64 -4.77
N ALA A 151 -0.97 -1.26 -5.86
CA ALA A 151 -0.19 -2.30 -6.53
C ALA A 151 1.13 -1.76 -7.12
N ILE A 152 1.13 -0.53 -7.63
CA ILE A 152 2.35 0.17 -8.08
C ILE A 152 3.28 0.40 -6.90
N ALA A 153 2.75 0.85 -5.76
CA ALA A 153 3.53 1.07 -4.54
C ALA A 153 4.15 -0.24 -4.02
N ASP A 154 3.40 -1.34 -4.03
CA ASP A 154 3.90 -2.66 -3.67
C ASP A 154 5.04 -3.11 -4.60
N SER A 155 4.86 -2.94 -5.91
CA SER A 155 5.90 -3.26 -6.89
C SER A 155 7.18 -2.44 -6.66
N ALA A 156 7.04 -1.15 -6.38
CA ALA A 156 8.18 -0.28 -6.09
C ALA A 156 8.91 -0.70 -4.80
N ALA A 157 8.16 -1.06 -3.75
CA ALA A 157 8.74 -1.53 -2.49
C ALA A 157 9.54 -2.84 -2.66
N VAL A 158 9.08 -3.75 -3.54
CA VAL A 158 9.81 -4.97 -3.88
C VAL A 158 11.08 -4.66 -4.65
N SER A 159 11.01 -3.84 -5.71
CA SER A 159 12.18 -3.47 -6.52
C SER A 159 13.28 -2.80 -5.70
N ASP A 160 12.91 -1.88 -4.79
CA ASP A 160 13.86 -1.24 -3.87
C ASP A 160 14.57 -2.27 -2.98
N ARG A 161 13.83 -3.27 -2.49
CA ARG A 161 14.37 -4.34 -1.64
C ARG A 161 15.35 -5.22 -2.41
N GLU A 162 15.02 -5.59 -3.65
CA GLU A 162 15.89 -6.39 -4.51
C GLU A 162 17.18 -5.63 -4.87
N MET A 163 17.08 -4.34 -5.17
CA MET A 163 18.25 -3.49 -5.45
C MET A 163 19.19 -3.40 -4.25
N MET A 164 18.65 -3.20 -3.04
CA MET A 164 19.45 -3.19 -1.81
C MET A 164 20.15 -4.52 -1.54
N VAL A 165 19.49 -5.66 -1.84
CA VAL A 165 20.09 -6.98 -1.72
C VAL A 165 21.25 -7.14 -2.71
N ARG A 166 21.07 -6.76 -3.98
CA ARG A 166 22.13 -6.82 -5.00
C ARG A 166 23.34 -5.96 -4.66
N VAL A 167 23.13 -4.74 -4.14
CA VAL A 167 24.23 -3.86 -3.70
C VAL A 167 25.00 -4.46 -2.53
N ARG A 168 24.32 -5.13 -1.59
CA ARG A 168 24.99 -5.85 -0.49
C ARG A 168 25.73 -7.10 -0.96
N SER A 169 25.18 -7.84 -1.91
CA SER A 169 25.83 -9.02 -2.49
C SER A 169 27.06 -8.68 -3.32
N ASN A 170 27.09 -7.51 -3.97
CA ASN A 170 28.25 -7.04 -4.75
C ASN A 170 29.25 -6.22 -3.94
N GLY A 171 28.97 -5.93 -2.65
CA GLY A 171 29.82 -5.14 -1.76
C GLY A 171 30.94 -5.91 -1.06
N THR A 172 31.10 -7.21 -1.33
CA THR A 172 32.18 -8.03 -0.74
C THR A 172 33.11 -8.56 -1.82
N MET A 173 33.82 -7.69 -2.55
CA MET A 173 35.07 -8.07 -3.20
C MET A 173 35.99 -6.84 -3.34
N SER A 174 37.15 -6.96 -2.70
CA SER A 174 38.42 -6.31 -3.02
C SER A 174 38.48 -4.78 -3.05
N ASN A 175 38.96 -4.20 -1.96
CA ASN A 175 40.07 -3.24 -1.97
C ASN A 175 40.55 -3.01 -0.53
N GLN A 176 41.11 -4.05 0.08
CA GLN A 176 42.18 -3.79 1.06
C GLN A 176 43.42 -3.45 0.24
N PRO A 177 44.06 -2.28 0.41
CA PRO A 177 45.40 -2.10 -0.11
C PRO A 177 46.30 -3.11 0.61
N ALA A 178 46.92 -3.99 -0.18
CA ALA A 178 47.88 -4.97 0.30
C ALA A 178 48.97 -4.26 1.12
N LYS A 179 49.11 -4.63 2.39
CA LYS A 179 50.30 -4.29 3.17
C LYS A 179 51.50 -4.97 2.50
N PRO A 180 52.62 -4.27 2.26
CA PRO A 180 53.83 -4.91 1.75
C PRO A 180 54.44 -5.83 2.82
N PRO A 181 55.08 -6.94 2.42
CA PRO A 181 55.68 -7.87 3.36
C PRO A 181 57.04 -7.32 3.81
N THR A 182 57.12 -6.77 5.02
CA THR A 182 58.40 -6.49 5.68
C THR A 182 58.59 -7.46 6.83
N GLY A 183 59.42 -8.47 6.59
CA GLY A 183 59.99 -9.31 7.64
C GLY A 183 61.02 -8.53 8.46
N LYS A 184 61.12 -8.94 9.74
CA LYS A 184 62.12 -8.66 10.79
C LYS A 184 61.54 -7.89 12.00
N SER A 185 61.22 -8.64 13.05
CA SER A 185 61.20 -8.17 14.45
C SER A 185 62.64 -8.16 15.00
N PRO A 186 62.94 -7.73 16.26
CA PRO A 186 62.14 -7.03 17.29
C PRO A 186 62.90 -5.81 17.94
N ILE A 187 62.39 -5.30 19.08
CA ILE A 187 63.04 -4.43 20.11
C ILE A 187 62.78 -2.92 19.86
N THR A 188 62.28 -2.04 20.76
CA THR A 188 62.35 -1.91 22.24
C THR A 188 61.17 -1.06 22.77
N ALA A 189 60.93 -1.18 24.07
CA ALA A 189 59.97 -0.42 24.88
C ALA A 189 60.20 1.11 24.92
N ARG A 190 59.12 1.90 25.05
CA ARG A 190 59.13 3.04 25.98
C ARG A 190 57.73 3.52 26.39
N LYS A 191 57.65 3.77 27.70
CA LYS A 191 56.54 4.15 28.58
C LYS A 191 56.41 5.68 28.58
N HIS A 192 55.20 6.23 28.45
CA HIS A 192 54.77 7.56 28.94
C HIS A 192 53.22 7.59 28.83
N GLN A 193 52.44 7.40 29.90
CA GLN A 193 52.12 8.31 31.02
C GLN A 193 51.54 9.67 30.59
N ARG A 194 50.22 9.84 30.78
CA ARG A 194 49.48 11.10 31.08
C ARG A 194 48.00 10.71 31.24
N ASN A 195 47.44 10.66 32.44
CA ASN A 195 47.06 11.72 33.40
C ASN A 195 45.54 11.96 33.37
N ASN A 196 44.96 11.87 34.56
CA ASN A 196 43.54 11.88 34.88
C ASN A 196 42.90 13.28 34.86
N GLY A 197 41.66 13.31 34.38
CA GLY A 197 40.52 14.11 34.89
C GLY A 197 40.46 15.60 34.48
N PRO A 198 39.38 16.33 34.85
CA PRO A 198 38.02 15.89 35.23
C PRO A 198 36.93 16.63 34.40
N SER A 199 35.76 16.02 34.18
CA SER A 199 34.60 16.74 33.62
C SER A 199 33.49 16.88 34.66
N SER A 200 33.26 18.13 35.04
CA SER A 200 32.31 18.62 36.04
C SER A 200 30.95 19.02 35.44
N LEU A 201 29.87 18.47 36.03
CA LEU A 201 28.58 19.12 36.36
C LEU A 201 27.60 19.50 35.19
N PRO A 202 26.33 19.92 35.44
CA PRO A 202 25.07 19.12 35.50
C PRO A 202 23.93 19.84 34.68
N PRO A 203 22.62 19.97 35.05
CA PRO A 203 21.59 19.13 35.68
C PRO A 203 20.28 18.98 34.80
N ARG A 204 19.18 18.58 35.45
CA ARG A 204 17.84 18.12 34.99
C ARG A 204 16.83 19.21 34.54
N HIS A 205 15.95 18.83 33.57
CA HIS A 205 14.48 19.12 33.35
C HIS A 205 13.94 20.58 33.37
N PRO A 206 12.65 20.90 33.04
CA PRO A 206 11.50 20.15 32.44
C PRO A 206 10.84 20.87 31.22
N GLY A 207 9.82 20.26 30.59
CA GLY A 207 9.03 20.94 29.54
C GLY A 207 7.81 20.15 29.04
N SER A 208 6.84 19.92 29.92
CA SER A 208 5.51 19.39 29.57
C SER A 208 4.63 20.54 29.05
N VAL A 209 4.16 20.45 27.80
CA VAL A 209 3.13 21.36 27.26
C VAL A 209 1.82 20.58 27.14
N ARG A 210 0.91 20.83 28.09
CA ARG A 210 -0.50 20.41 28.05
C ARG A 210 -1.28 21.46 27.26
N CYS A 211 -1.79 21.12 26.08
CA CYS A 211 -2.83 21.92 25.42
C CYS A 211 -4.21 21.53 25.97
N ARG A 212 -4.84 22.46 26.70
CA ARG A 212 -6.29 22.44 26.99
C ARG A 212 -7.02 23.14 25.86
N ILE A 213 -7.93 22.46 25.19
CA ILE A 213 -8.93 23.09 24.32
C ILE A 213 -10.23 23.19 25.13
N ARG A 214 -10.68 24.43 25.36
CA ARG A 214 -12.03 24.75 25.84
C ARG A 214 -13.00 24.59 24.66
N VAL A 215 -14.08 23.85 24.86
CA VAL A 215 -15.26 23.90 23.98
C VAL A 215 -16.34 24.64 24.75
N SER A 216 -16.78 25.78 24.21
CA SER A 216 -17.97 26.49 24.66
C SER A 216 -19.19 25.88 23.97
N PRO A 217 -20.30 25.61 24.68
CA PRO A 217 -21.56 25.23 24.05
C PRO A 217 -22.24 26.50 23.51
N SER A 218 -22.77 26.43 22.29
CA SER A 218 -23.75 27.41 21.80
C SER A 218 -25.12 26.73 21.74
N ALA A 219 -26.09 27.48 22.26
CA ALA A 219 -27.52 27.18 22.32
C ALA A 219 -28.17 27.15 20.93
#